data_AF-A0A699JDX2-F1
#
_entry.id   AF-A0A699JDX2-F1
#
_cell.length_a   1.000
_cell.length_b   1.000
_cell.length_c   1.000
_cell.angle_alpha   90.00
_cell.angle_beta   90.00
_cell.angle_gamma   90.00
#
_symmetry.space_group_name_H-M   'P 1'
#
loop_
_entity.id
_entity.type
_entity.pdbx_description
1 polymer ?
#
loop_
_entity_poly.entity_id
_entity_poly.type
_entity_poly.pdbx_seq_one_letter_code
_entity_poly.pdbx_strand_id
1 'polypeptide(L)'
;MTLNTIIHILTIKLGSSNYLLWKNHIINILSYQNLLNHVDEIDITPSSTYREADKTVKNPDYSAWVLADQKTVVILHASLFEEVVTLIVGLSTARQI
;
A
#
# COMPACT_ATOMS: atom_id res chain seq x y z
N MET A 1 -13.46 -5.12 3.22
CA MET A 1 -12.80 -6.33 3.77
C MET A 1 -11.89 -5.88 4.91
N THR A 2 -11.78 -6.64 6.00
CA THR A 2 -10.84 -6.29 7.08
C THR A 2 -9.42 -6.70 6.69
N LEU A 3 -8.41 -6.08 7.31
CA LEU A 3 -7.00 -6.41 7.07
C LEU A 3 -6.70 -7.88 7.36
N ASN A 4 -7.23 -8.43 8.45
CA ASN A 4 -7.06 -9.84 8.81
C ASN A 4 -7.60 -10.78 7.74
N THR A 5 -8.78 -10.49 7.17
CA THR A 5 -9.31 -11.30 6.07
C THR A 5 -8.40 -11.25 4.85
N ILE A 6 -7.86 -10.07 4.51
CA ILE A 6 -6.92 -9.91 3.37
C ILE A 6 -5.66 -10.76 3.59
N ILE A 7 -5.09 -10.73 4.79
CA ILE A 7 -3.91 -11.52 5.12
C ILE A 7 -4.19 -13.01 5.00
N HIS A 8 -5.38 -13.48 5.40
CA HIS A 8 -5.75 -14.89 5.27
C HIS A 8 -5.98 -15.35 3.82
N ILE A 9 -6.40 -14.46 2.91
CA ILE A 9 -6.57 -14.80 1.48
C ILE A 9 -5.29 -14.61 0.65
N LEU A 10 -4.25 -14.01 1.22
CA LEU A 10 -2.91 -13.94 0.63
C LEU A 10 -2.22 -15.30 0.70
N THR A 11 -2.64 -16.21 -0.19
CA THR A 11 -2.09 -17.57 -0.28
C THR A 11 -0.81 -17.64 -1.10
N ILE A 12 -0.55 -16.65 -1.96
CA ILE A 12 0.64 -16.57 -2.80
C ILE A 12 1.56 -15.49 -2.24
N LYS A 13 2.78 -15.88 -1.88
CA LYS A 13 3.86 -14.97 -1.49
C LYS A 13 4.89 -14.84 -2.61
N LEU A 14 5.38 -13.63 -2.86
CA LEU A 14 6.43 -13.37 -3.83
C LEU A 14 7.73 -14.04 -3.40
N GLY A 15 8.26 -14.87 -4.27
CA GLY A 15 9.60 -15.43 -4.22
C GLY A 15 10.27 -15.35 -5.59
N SER A 16 11.45 -15.95 -5.70
CA SER A 16 12.29 -15.85 -6.90
C SER A 16 11.69 -16.39 -8.21
N SER A 17 10.66 -17.24 -8.16
CA SER A 17 10.16 -17.98 -9.34
C SER A 17 8.69 -17.73 -9.71
N ASN A 18 7.96 -16.91 -8.95
CA ASN A 18 6.50 -16.82 -9.08
C ASN A 18 5.95 -15.38 -9.25
N TYR A 19 6.80 -14.45 -9.69
CA TYR A 19 6.45 -13.03 -9.84
C TYR A 19 5.13 -12.80 -10.61
N LEU A 20 4.92 -13.44 -11.76
CA LEU A 20 3.71 -13.22 -12.56
C LEU A 20 2.43 -13.65 -11.83
N LEU A 21 2.48 -14.78 -11.12
CA LEU A 21 1.36 -15.29 -10.35
C LEU A 21 1.07 -14.39 -9.14
N TRP A 22 2.11 -14.01 -8.41
CA TRP A 22 2.01 -13.05 -7.30
C TRP A 22 1.45 -11.71 -7.76
N LYS A 23 1.97 -11.17 -8.87
CA LYS A 23 1.54 -9.88 -9.43
C LYS A 23 0.06 -9.88 -9.77
N ASN A 24 -0.42 -10.93 -10.45
CA ASN A 24 -1.85 -11.06 -10.76
C ASN A 24 -2.70 -11.13 -9.48
N HIS A 25 -2.26 -11.84 -8.45
CA HIS A 25 -2.99 -11.96 -7.19
C HIS A 25 -3.04 -10.63 -6.42
N ILE A 26 -1.89 -9.98 -6.26
CA ILE A 26 -1.77 -8.75 -5.47
C ILE A 26 -2.52 -7.59 -6.13
N ILE A 27 -2.46 -7.45 -7.45
CA ILE A 27 -3.21 -6.42 -8.19
C ILE A 27 -4.72 -6.58 -7.97
N ASN A 28 -5.25 -7.81 -8.02
CA ASN A 28 -6.67 -8.06 -7.78
C ASN A 28 -7.10 -7.66 -6.35
N ILE A 29 -6.29 -7.99 -5.34
CA ILE A 29 -6.55 -7.61 -3.95
C ILE A 29 -6.52 -6.10 -3.77
N LEU A 30 -5.49 -5.43 -4.28
CA LEU A 30 -5.33 -3.98 -4.15
C LEU A 30 -6.44 -3.22 -4.89
N SER A 31 -6.79 -3.65 -6.10
CA SER A 31 -7.91 -3.09 -6.87
C SER A 31 -9.22 -3.24 -6.11
N TYR A 32 -9.51 -4.43 -5.58
CA TYR A 32 -10.73 -4.67 -4.78
C TYR A 32 -10.78 -3.84 -3.48
N GLN A 33 -9.63 -3.37 -2.97
CA GLN A 33 -9.55 -2.51 -1.78
C GLN A 33 -9.45 -1.01 -2.11
N ASN A 34 -9.48 -0.62 -3.38
CA ASN A 34 -9.21 0.75 -3.86
C ASN A 34 -7.83 1.27 -3.39
N LEU A 35 -6.81 0.39 -3.42
CA LEU A 35 -5.45 0.69 -2.99
C LEU A 35 -4.44 0.70 -4.13
N LEU A 36 -4.87 0.38 -5.36
CA LEU A 36 -3.96 0.25 -6.51
C LEU A 36 -3.23 1.56 -6.83
N ASN A 37 -3.89 2.69 -6.62
CA ASN A 37 -3.32 4.03 -6.75
C ASN A 37 -2.07 4.24 -5.88
N HIS A 38 -2.00 3.64 -4.68
CA HIS A 38 -0.84 3.79 -3.80
C HIS A 38 0.43 3.11 -4.34
N VAL A 39 0.29 2.13 -5.24
CA VAL A 39 1.41 1.43 -5.89
C VAL A 39 1.69 2.02 -7.28
N ASP A 40 0.64 2.42 -8.00
CA ASP A 40 0.78 3.06 -9.30
C ASP A 40 1.33 4.50 -9.19
N GLU A 41 1.95 4.99 -10.27
CA GLU A 41 2.49 6.36 -10.35
C GLU A 41 1.43 7.46 -10.40
N ILE A 42 0.14 7.09 -10.44
CA ILE A 42 -0.97 8.00 -10.70
C ILE A 42 -1.38 8.79 -9.44
N ASP A 43 -1.12 8.26 -8.25
CA ASP A 43 -1.64 8.87 -7.03
C ASP A 43 -0.83 10.10 -6.61
N ILE A 44 -1.55 11.21 -6.43
CA ILE A 44 -0.99 12.48 -6.00
C ILE A 44 -1.17 12.54 -4.48
N THR A 45 -0.08 12.45 -3.73
CA THR A 45 -0.11 12.59 -2.27
C THR A 45 -0.77 13.92 -1.90
N PRO A 46 -1.87 13.92 -1.12
CA PRO A 46 -2.53 15.14 -0.70
C PRO A 46 -1.58 16.00 0.14
N SER A 47 -1.71 17.32 0.08
CA SER A 47 -0.98 18.18 1.01
C SER A 47 -1.42 17.91 2.46
N SER A 48 -0.48 17.81 3.40
CA SER A 48 -0.77 17.57 4.82
C SER A 48 -1.58 18.68 5.48
N THR A 49 -1.47 19.90 4.94
CA THR A 49 -2.20 21.08 5.39
C THR A 49 -2.61 21.94 4.20
N TYR A 50 -3.63 22.77 4.40
CA TYR A 50 -4.02 23.82 3.47
C TYR A 50 -4.29 25.12 4.25
N ARG A 51 -4.26 26.26 3.55
CA ARG A 51 -4.61 27.55 4.14
C ARG A 51 -6.10 27.80 3.99
N GLU A 52 -6.75 28.11 5.11
CA GLU A 52 -8.12 28.59 5.16
C GLU A 52 -8.09 29.98 5.80
N ALA A 53 -8.30 31.02 4.98
CA ALA A 53 -8.01 32.41 5.35
C ALA A 53 -6.57 32.58 5.88
N ASP A 54 -6.40 33.10 7.11
CA ASP A 54 -5.10 33.33 7.75
C ASP A 54 -4.61 32.16 8.61
N LYS A 55 -5.28 30.99 8.55
CA LYS A 55 -4.95 29.83 9.38
C LYS A 55 -4.50 28.65 8.53
N THR A 56 -3.51 27.92 9.07
CA THR A 56 -3.10 26.62 8.54
C THR A 56 -3.97 25.54 9.16
N VAL A 57 -4.69 24.78 8.33
CA VAL A 57 -5.61 23.73 8.73
C VAL A 57 -5.07 22.37 8.28
N LYS A 58 -5.28 21.33 9.12
CA LYS A 58 -4.90 19.96 8.77
C LYS A 58 -5.82 19.42 7.69
N ASN A 59 -5.25 18.72 6.71
CA ASN A 59 -6.03 18.09 5.67
C ASN A 59 -6.51 16.69 6.12
N PRO A 60 -7.82 16.46 6.26
CA PRO A 60 -8.33 15.12 6.56
C PRO A 60 -8.02 14.11 5.44
N ASP A 61 -7.94 14.55 4.18
CA ASP A 61 -7.64 13.68 3.04
C ASP A 61 -6.21 13.12 3.12
N TYR A 62 -5.26 13.91 3.62
CA TYR A 62 -3.91 13.42 3.88
C TYR A 62 -3.90 12.33 4.95
N SER A 63 -4.71 12.49 6.01
CA SER A 63 -4.77 11.50 7.09
C SER A 63 -5.41 10.19 6.59
N ALA A 64 -6.45 10.28 5.76
CA ALA A 64 -7.05 9.12 5.10
C ALA A 64 -6.09 8.44 4.14
N TRP A 65 -5.33 9.23 3.36
CA TRP A 65 -4.31 8.74 2.45
C TRP A 65 -3.20 7.98 3.18
N VAL A 66 -2.68 8.52 4.28
CA VAL A 66 -1.64 7.85 5.10
C VAL A 66 -2.14 6.51 5.62
N LEU A 67 -3.40 6.43 6.09
CA LEU A 67 -3.96 5.17 6.57
C LEU A 67 -4.09 4.14 5.44
N ALA A 68 -4.50 4.58 4.25
CA ALA A 68 -4.61 3.72 3.08
C ALA A 68 -3.24 3.24 2.58
N ASP A 69 -2.23 4.12 2.58
CA ASP A 69 -0.84 3.77 2.24
C ASP A 69 -0.28 2.73 3.24
N GLN A 70 -0.44 2.96 4.54
CA GLN A 70 -0.03 1.99 5.58
C GLN A 70 -0.71 0.63 5.41
N LYS A 71 -2.01 0.61 5.11
CA LYS A 71 -2.73 -0.64 4.82
C LYS A 71 -2.12 -1.36 3.61
N THR A 72 -1.76 -0.62 2.58
CA THR A 72 -1.13 -1.16 1.37
C THR A 72 0.26 -1.74 1.68
N VAL A 73 1.08 -1.04 2.45
CA VAL A 73 2.38 -1.53 2.95
C VAL A 73 2.22 -2.86 3.69
N VAL A 74 1.27 -2.97 4.62
CA VAL A 74 1.06 -4.22 5.37
C VAL A 74 0.65 -5.37 4.45
N ILE A 75 -0.22 -5.10 3.47
CA ILE A 75 -0.64 -6.11 2.48
C ILE A 75 0.55 -6.55 1.63
N LEU A 76 1.37 -5.61 1.16
CA LEU A 76 2.59 -5.91 0.39
C LEU A 76 3.54 -6.77 1.22
N HIS A 77 3.90 -6.36 2.44
CA HIS A 77 4.76 -7.14 3.34
C HIS A 77 4.23 -8.55 3.61
N ALA A 78 2.93 -8.71 3.87
CA ALA A 78 2.32 -10.02 4.10
C ALA A 78 2.39 -10.92 2.86
N SER A 79 2.47 -10.33 1.67
CA SER A 79 2.55 -11.00 0.39
C SER A 79 3.98 -11.35 -0.05
N LEU A 80 5.01 -11.13 0.77
CA LEU A 80 6.41 -11.44 0.43
C LEU A 80 6.92 -12.65 1.24
N PHE A 81 7.82 -13.44 0.63
CA PHE A 81 8.68 -14.33 1.39
C PHE A 81 9.77 -13.54 2.12
N GLU A 82 10.28 -14.11 3.21
CA GLU A 82 11.31 -13.48 4.05
C GLU A 82 12.57 -13.10 3.26
N GLU A 83 12.95 -13.92 2.26
CA GLU A 83 14.06 -13.64 1.34
C GLU A 83 13.89 -12.36 0.51
N VAL A 84 12.64 -11.95 0.24
CA VAL A 84 12.32 -10.73 -0.52
C VAL A 84 12.16 -9.54 0.42
N VAL A 85 11.68 -9.77 1.66
CA VAL A 85 11.52 -8.71 2.67
C VAL A 85 12.85 -8.01 2.95
N THR A 86 13.98 -8.73 2.90
CA THR A 86 15.31 -8.13 3.10
C THR A 86 15.67 -7.09 2.04
N LEU A 87 15.06 -7.14 0.86
CA LEU A 87 15.30 -6.20 -0.24
C LEU A 87 14.57 -4.87 -0.07
N ILE A 88 13.53 -4.84 0.76
CA ILE A 88 12.66 -3.66 0.94
C ILE A 88 12.81 -3.01 2.32
N VAL A 89 13.84 -3.39 3.07
CA VAL A 89 14.11 -2.82 4.40
C VAL A 89 14.39 -1.33 4.29
N GLY A 90 13.66 -0.53 5.07
CA GLY A 90 13.79 0.93 5.08
C GLY A 90 12.88 1.65 4.09
N LEU A 91 12.14 0.92 3.26
CA LEU A 91 11.07 1.49 2.45
C LEU A 91 9.83 1.68 3.33
N SER A 92 9.21 2.85 3.23
CA SER A 92 8.21 3.30 4.20
C SER A 92 6.83 3.54 3.60
N THR A 93 6.75 3.68 2.28
CA THR A 93 5.50 3.86 1.54
C THR A 93 5.26 2.71 0.58
N ALA A 94 4.01 2.46 0.23
CA ALA A 94 3.66 1.36 -0.65
C ALA A 94 4.30 1.49 -2.04
N ARG A 95 4.49 2.72 -2.52
CA ARG A 95 5.15 3.03 -3.79
C ARG A 95 6.63 2.66 -3.82
N GLN A 96 7.29 2.71 -2.66
CA GLN A 96 8.72 2.39 -2.59
C GLN A 96 8.96 0.88 -2.65
N ILE A 97 8.02 0.08 -2.16
CA ILE A 97 8.05 -1.39 -2.09
C ILE A 97 7.77 -2.01 -3.44
#